data_AF-A0A1G3QB85-F1
#
_entry.id   AF-A0A1G3QB85-F1
#
_cell.length_a   1.000
_cell.length_b   1.000
_cell.length_c   1.000
_cell.angle_alpha   90.00
_cell.angle_beta   90.00
_cell.angle_gamma   90.00
#
_symmetry.space_group_name_H-M   'P 1'
#
loop_
_entity.id
_entity.type
_entity.pdbx_description
1 polymer ?
#
loop_
_entity_poly.entity_id
_entity_poly.type
_entity_poly.pdbx_seq_one_letter_code
_entity_poly.pdbx_strand_id
1 'polypeptide(L)'
;MPVVMKFMFDTNVERFAKISELMGNKEENRTLEQRAKESGNLLKNYLAKVNFPKGLSEFGVKEKDLKMLAIEIVEHPAMFKNLKQMKLEDCIQVFREAL
;
A
#
# COMPACT_ATOMS: atom_id res chain seq x y z
N MET A 1 -4.29 2.46 1.08
CA MET A 1 -4.03 1.08 1.57
C MET A 1 -3.26 0.23 0.56
N PRO A 2 -3.73 -0.02 -0.69
CA PRO A 2 -3.06 -0.97 -1.59
C PRO A 2 -1.61 -0.61 -1.93
N VAL A 3 -1.34 0.69 -2.12
CA VAL A 3 0.01 1.21 -2.40
C VAL A 3 0.96 1.00 -1.21
N VAL A 4 0.50 1.30 0.01
CA VAL A 4 1.29 1.08 1.24
C VAL A 4 1.64 -0.40 1.41
N MET A 5 0.70 -1.32 1.12
CA MET A 5 0.99 -2.76 1.16
C MET A 5 2.09 -3.16 0.17
N LYS A 6 2.10 -2.59 -1.04
CA LYS A 6 3.17 -2.82 -2.03
C LYS A 6 4.51 -2.26 -1.58
N PHE A 7 4.53 -1.19 -0.78
CA PHE A 7 5.76 -0.65 -0.22
C PHE A 7 6.29 -1.50 0.96
N MET A 8 5.37 -2.10 1.73
CA MET A 8 5.67 -2.80 2.98
C MET A 8 5.75 -4.32 2.87
N PHE A 9 5.52 -4.93 1.69
CA PHE A 9 5.40 -6.39 1.59
C PHE A 9 6.62 -7.17 2.12
N ASP A 10 7.81 -6.56 2.00
CA ASP A 10 9.10 -7.10 2.42
C ASP A 10 9.30 -7.10 3.93
N THR A 11 8.53 -6.30 4.66
CA THR A 11 8.62 -6.23 6.14
C THR A 11 8.14 -7.50 6.83
N ASN A 12 7.25 -8.26 6.17
CA ASN A 12 6.77 -9.54 6.65
C ASN A 12 6.17 -10.37 5.51
N VAL A 13 7.05 -10.95 4.70
CA VAL A 13 6.68 -11.71 3.49
C VAL A 13 5.62 -12.77 3.78
N GLU A 14 5.74 -13.52 4.88
CA GLU A 14 4.78 -14.57 5.24
C GLU A 14 3.37 -14.02 5.49
N ARG A 15 3.25 -12.91 6.24
CA ARG A 15 1.95 -12.28 6.50
C ARG A 15 1.32 -11.75 5.22
N PHE A 16 2.10 -11.08 4.36
CA PHE A 16 1.57 -10.57 3.09
C PHE A 16 1.20 -11.70 2.12
N ALA A 17 1.98 -12.79 2.08
CA ALA A 17 1.63 -13.99 1.33
C ALA A 17 0.32 -14.62 1.85
N LYS A 18 0.13 -14.65 3.17
CA LYS A 18 -1.11 -15.15 3.77
C LYS A 18 -2.31 -14.28 3.44
N ILE A 19 -2.15 -12.95 3.44
CA ILE A 19 -3.19 -12.03 2.97
C ILE A 19 -3.59 -12.38 1.53
N SER A 20 -2.61 -12.55 0.63
CA SER A 20 -2.89 -12.90 -0.77
C SER A 20 -3.66 -14.22 -0.90
N GLU A 21 -3.29 -15.25 -0.14
CA GLU A 21 -4.01 -16.52 -0.09
C GLU A 21 -5.47 -16.33 0.34
N LEU A 22 -5.71 -15.58 1.43
CA LEU A 22 -7.05 -15.28 1.93
C LEU A 22 -7.88 -14.45 0.94
N MET A 23 -7.24 -13.65 0.09
CA MET A 23 -7.87 -12.90 -0.99
C MET A 23 -8.12 -13.72 -2.26
N GLY A 24 -7.86 -15.04 -2.22
CA GLY A 24 -8.19 -15.96 -3.30
C GLY A 24 -7.02 -16.28 -4.26
N ASN A 25 -5.78 -15.91 -3.93
CA ASN A 25 -4.61 -16.36 -4.67
C ASN A 25 -4.33 -17.83 -4.36
N LYS A 26 -4.83 -18.73 -5.21
CA LYS A 26 -4.70 -20.20 -5.08
C LYS A 26 -3.61 -20.80 -5.97
N GLU A 27 -2.76 -19.97 -6.57
CA GLU A 27 -1.73 -20.49 -7.49
C GLU A 27 -0.63 -21.23 -6.71
N GLU A 28 -0.60 -22.55 -6.88
CA GLU A 28 0.33 -23.46 -6.19
C GLU A 28 1.80 -23.21 -6.57
N ASN A 29 2.05 -22.70 -7.78
CA ASN A 29 3.40 -22.51 -8.33
C ASN A 29 4.07 -21.16 -7.99
N ARG A 30 3.52 -20.38 -7.07
CA ARG A 30 4.12 -19.09 -6.65
C ARG A 30 4.91 -19.21 -5.37
N THR A 31 6.07 -18.57 -5.37
CA THR A 31 6.88 -18.37 -4.15
C THR A 31 6.16 -17.46 -3.15
N LEU A 32 6.56 -17.54 -1.88
CA LEU A 32 6.04 -16.64 -0.83
C LEU A 32 6.24 -15.17 -1.19
N GLU A 33 7.38 -14.81 -1.76
CA GLU A 33 7.68 -13.42 -2.15
C GLU A 33 6.75 -12.94 -3.27
N GLN A 34 6.52 -13.76 -4.30
CA GLN A 34 5.55 -13.45 -5.37
C GLN A 34 4.14 -13.31 -4.80
N ARG A 35 3.74 -14.17 -3.86
CA ARG A 35 2.43 -14.02 -3.21
C ARG A 35 2.37 -12.73 -2.38
N ALA A 36 3.40 -12.40 -1.62
CA ALA A 36 3.45 -11.20 -0.80
C ALA A 36 3.35 -9.92 -1.63
N LYS A 37 4.12 -9.83 -2.72
CA LYS A 37 4.12 -8.70 -3.66
C LYS A 37 2.74 -8.47 -4.29
N GLU A 38 1.97 -9.54 -4.49
CA GLU A 38 0.66 -9.47 -5.12
C GLU A 38 -0.47 -9.01 -4.18
N SER A 39 -0.25 -9.01 -2.86
CA SER A 39 -1.26 -8.68 -1.86
C SER A 39 -1.92 -7.31 -2.10
N GLY A 40 -1.10 -6.30 -2.41
CA GLY A 40 -1.60 -4.96 -2.73
C GLY A 40 -2.38 -4.91 -4.05
N ASN A 41 -2.02 -5.71 -5.06
CA ASN A 41 -2.78 -5.79 -6.31
C ASN A 41 -4.14 -6.46 -6.10
N LEU A 42 -4.19 -7.53 -5.33
CA LEU A 42 -5.44 -8.22 -4.99
C LEU A 42 -6.40 -7.27 -4.26
N LEU A 43 -5.89 -6.51 -3.28
CA LEU A 43 -6.69 -5.51 -2.58
C LEU A 43 -7.18 -4.40 -3.52
N LYS A 44 -6.31 -3.88 -4.40
CA LYS A 44 -6.71 -2.88 -5.40
C LYS A 44 -7.85 -3.39 -6.28
N ASN A 45 -7.75 -4.63 -6.75
CA ASN A 45 -8.78 -5.25 -7.59
C ASN A 45 -10.09 -5.48 -6.83
N TYR A 46 -10.02 -5.88 -5.56
CA TYR A 46 -11.21 -6.04 -4.72
C TYR A 46 -11.91 -4.69 -4.48
N LEU A 47 -11.16 -3.65 -4.11
CA LEU A 47 -11.71 -2.30 -3.90
C LEU A 47 -12.41 -1.76 -5.14
N ALA A 48 -11.85 -2.01 -6.33
CA ALA A 48 -12.49 -1.64 -7.59
C ALA A 48 -13.82 -2.37 -7.82
N LYS A 49 -13.92 -3.66 -7.44
CA LYS A 49 -15.16 -4.45 -7.58
C LYS A 49 -16.30 -3.94 -6.69
N VAL A 50 -15.98 -3.37 -5.53
CA VAL A 50 -16.97 -2.81 -4.59
C VAL A 50 -17.19 -1.31 -4.81
N ASN A 51 -16.74 -0.75 -5.94
CA ASN A 51 -16.86 0.67 -6.30
C ASN A 51 -16.27 1.62 -5.26
N PHE A 52 -15.17 1.23 -4.61
CA PHE A 52 -14.42 2.12 -3.74
C PHE A 52 -13.59 3.11 -4.58
N PRO A 53 -13.40 4.37 -4.13
CA PRO A 53 -12.57 5.35 -4.83
C PRO A 53 -11.18 4.82 -5.18
N LYS A 54 -10.74 5.07 -6.42
CA LYS A 54 -9.52 4.49 -7.00
C LYS A 54 -8.24 5.17 -6.50
N GLY A 55 -8.35 6.39 -6.03
CA GLY A 55 -7.22 7.20 -5.61
C GLY A 55 -7.62 8.47 -4.88
N LEU A 56 -6.61 9.20 -4.41
CA LEU A 56 -6.75 10.43 -3.65
C LEU A 56 -7.32 11.57 -4.50
N SER A 57 -7.17 11.50 -5.83
CA SER A 57 -7.73 12.46 -6.77
C SER A 57 -9.27 12.54 -6.70
N GLU A 58 -9.95 11.42 -6.40
CA GLU A 58 -11.42 11.40 -6.21
C GLU A 58 -11.87 12.15 -4.95
N PHE A 59 -10.95 12.42 -4.03
CA PHE A 59 -11.17 13.26 -2.84
C PHE A 59 -10.63 14.69 -3.01
N GLY A 60 -10.21 15.06 -4.22
CA GLY A 60 -9.74 16.41 -4.54
C GLY A 60 -8.26 16.68 -4.25
N VAL A 61 -7.48 15.66 -3.87
CA VAL A 61 -6.03 15.77 -3.66
C VAL A 61 -5.32 15.97 -4.99
N LYS A 62 -4.34 16.87 -5.03
CA LYS A 62 -3.53 17.18 -6.22
C LYS A 62 -2.06 16.93 -5.95
N GLU A 63 -1.28 16.79 -7.03
CA GLU A 63 0.19 16.62 -6.96
C GLU A 63 0.88 17.68 -6.08
N LYS A 64 0.38 18.93 -6.13
CA LYS A 64 0.93 20.04 -5.33
C LYS A 64 0.74 19.86 -3.81
N ASP A 65 -0.22 19.03 -3.39
CA ASP A 65 -0.56 18.83 -1.98
C ASP A 65 0.31 17.71 -1.35
N LEU A 66 0.91 16.83 -2.17
CA LEU A 66 1.59 15.62 -1.70
C LEU A 66 2.72 15.90 -0.73
N LYS A 67 3.52 16.96 -0.97
CA LYS A 67 4.65 17.30 -0.11
C LYS A 67 4.19 17.68 1.30
N MET A 68 3.12 18.47 1.40
CA MET A 68 2.55 18.89 2.68
C MET A 68 1.97 17.69 3.44
N LEU A 69 1.18 16.86 2.77
CA LEU A 69 0.66 15.61 3.34
C LEU A 69 1.77 14.68 3.82
N ALA A 70 2.87 14.59 3.08
CA ALA A 70 4.02 13.78 3.44
C ALA A 70 4.80 14.33 4.64
N ILE A 71 4.91 15.64 4.79
CA ILE A 71 5.53 16.25 5.98
C ILE A 71 4.71 15.92 7.23
N GLU A 72 3.39 16.12 7.17
CA GLU A 72 2.49 15.86 8.30
C GLU A 72 2.51 14.38 8.72
N ILE A 73 2.54 13.45 7.75
CA ILE A 73 2.47 12.02 8.09
C ILE A 73 3.78 11.51 8.70
N VAL A 74 4.95 11.97 8.25
CA VAL A 74 6.25 11.46 8.72
C VAL A 74 6.44 11.72 10.22
N GLU A 75 5.88 12.81 10.73
CA GLU A 75 5.92 13.16 12.16
C GLU A 75 4.79 12.51 12.98
N HIS A 76 3.82 11.86 12.32
CA HIS A 76 2.66 11.30 13.00
C HIS A 76 3.06 10.10 13.90
N PRO A 77 2.62 10.04 15.18
CA PRO A 77 3.05 9.01 16.12
C PRO A 77 2.84 7.56 15.68
N ALA A 78 1.84 7.31 14.84
CA ALA A 78 1.59 5.98 14.27
C ALA A 78 2.76 5.48 13.40
N MET A 79 3.54 6.38 12.79
CA MET A 79 4.67 6.01 11.93
C MET A 79 5.80 5.34 12.70
N PHE A 80 6.00 5.69 13.97
CA PHE A 80 7.03 5.07 14.82
C PHE A 80 6.71 3.62 15.18
N LYS A 81 5.47 3.16 14.95
CA LYS A 81 5.05 1.77 15.19
C LYS A 81 5.09 0.90 13.92
N ASN A 82 5.39 1.47 12.76
CA ASN A 82 5.46 0.72 11.51
C ASN A 82 6.72 -0.15 11.49
N LEU A 83 6.60 -1.36 10.92
CA LEU A 83 7.72 -2.30 10.75
C LEU A 83 8.82 -1.77 9.81
N LYS A 84 8.49 -0.76 8.99
CA LYS A 84 9.41 -0.05 8.09
C LYS A 84 9.14 1.43 8.21
N GLN A 85 10.19 2.16 8.55
CA GLN A 85 10.15 3.61 8.62
C GLN A 85 10.14 4.18 7.19
N MET A 86 9.17 5.03 6.90
CA MET A 86 9.10 5.76 5.64
C MET A 86 9.79 7.10 5.82
N LYS A 87 10.71 7.43 4.90
CA LYS A 87 11.25 8.79 4.79
C LYS A 87 10.24 9.69 4.09
N LEU A 88 10.49 11.00 4.12
CA LEU A 88 9.64 11.97 3.44
C LEU A 88 9.46 11.63 1.95
N GLU A 89 10.53 11.22 1.28
CA GLU A 89 10.52 10.85 -0.13
C GLU A 89 9.67 9.59 -0.39
N ASP A 90 9.74 8.60 0.50
CA ASP A 90 8.91 7.39 0.43
C ASP A 90 7.42 7.75 0.56
N CYS A 91 7.08 8.61 1.53
CA CYS A 91 5.71 9.08 1.73
C CYS A 91 5.18 9.86 0.52
N ILE A 92 6.00 10.75 -0.06
CA ILE A 92 5.63 11.48 -1.29
C ILE A 92 5.36 10.49 -2.43
N GLN A 93 6.23 9.49 -2.60
CA GLN A 93 6.07 8.50 -3.66
C GLN A 93 4.83 7.62 -3.45
N VAL A 94 4.57 7.19 -2.21
CA VAL A 94 3.36 6.44 -1.84
C VAL A 94 2.10 7.27 -2.11
N PHE A 95 2.10 8.57 -1.78
CA PHE A 95 0.96 9.43 -2.09
C PHE A 95 0.80 9.64 -3.60
N ARG A 96 1.90 9.81 -4.34
CA ARG A 96 1.87 9.95 -5.80
C ARG A 96 1.31 8.71 -6.49
N GLU A 97 1.69 7.51 -6.04
CA GLU A 97 1.15 6.25 -6.56
C GLU A 97 -0.32 6.02 -6.17
N ALA A 98 -0.80 6.72 -5.15
CA ALA A 98 -2.17 6.67 -4.66
C ALA A 98 -3.07 7.77 -5.23
N LEU A 99 -2.54 8.74 -5.99
CA LEU A 99 -3.33 9.74 -6.72
C LEU A 99 -4.19 9.08 -7.79
#